data_AF-A0A1B7JLE7-F1
#
_entry.id   AF-A0A1B7JLE7-F1
#
_cell.length_a   1.000
_cell.length_b   1.000
_cell.length_c   1.000
_cell.angle_alpha   90.00
_cell.angle_beta   90.00
_cell.angle_gamma   90.00
#
_symmetry.space_group_name_H-M   'P 1'
#
loop_
_entity.id
_entity.type
_entity.pdbx_description
1 polymer ?
#
loop_
_entity_poly.entity_id
_entity_poly.type
_entity_poly.pdbx_seq_one_letter_code
_entity_poly.pdbx_strand_id
1 'polypeptide(L)'
;MHEVALCQSAFDIIEQHAKQNHARRVTGVWLELSAVSCVEESAVHFCFDIICRNTLAEGAKLHINTIPATAWCRDCQSTTQVIQFATGCPHCGSQNLQIDSSDTMQVKQIEVE
;
A
#
# COMPACT_ATOMS: atom_id res chain seq x y z
N MET A 1 2.62 16.88 -4.08
CA MET A 1 3.34 16.12 -3.03
C MET A 1 2.31 15.39 -2.18
N HIS A 2 1.64 14.38 -2.75
CA HIS A 2 0.69 13.51 -2.04
C HIS A 2 1.40 12.22 -1.58
N GLU A 3 2.43 11.82 -2.33
CA GLU A 3 3.14 10.54 -2.25
C GLU A 3 4.08 10.45 -1.04
N VAL A 4 4.72 11.58 -0.67
CA VAL A 4 5.62 11.65 0.50
C VAL A 4 4.84 11.55 1.81
N ALA A 5 3.64 12.13 1.88
CA ALA A 5 2.80 12.09 3.09
C ALA A 5 2.27 10.68 3.38
N LEU A 6 1.94 9.91 2.34
CA LEU A 6 1.56 8.50 2.47
C LEU A 6 2.71 7.66 3.01
N CYS A 7 3.91 7.78 2.42
CA CYS A 7 5.11 7.08 2.88
C CYS A 7 5.45 7.41 4.34
N GLN A 8 5.39 8.69 4.70
CA GLN A 8 5.65 9.15 6.07
C GLN A 8 4.64 8.57 7.06
N SER A 9 3.35 8.56 6.72
CA SER A 9 2.29 8.03 7.60
C SER A 9 2.46 6.53 7.84
N ALA A 10 2.83 5.74 6.82
CA ALA A 10 3.10 4.31 7.01
C ALA A 10 4.36 4.08 7.87
N PHE A 11 5.39 4.91 7.69
CA PHE A 11 6.59 4.82 8.53
C PHE A 11 6.29 5.12 10.00
N ASP A 12 5.51 6.16 10.29
CA ASP A 12 5.12 6.52 11.65
C ASP A 12 4.37 5.36 12.34
N ILE A 13 3.51 4.64 11.59
CA ILE A 13 2.81 3.44 12.09
C ILE A 13 3.81 2.32 12.43
N ILE A 14 4.80 2.07 11.56
CA ILE A 14 5.82 1.03 11.78
C ILE A 14 6.64 1.35 13.03
N GLU A 15 7.09 2.60 13.15
CA GLU A 15 7.90 3.04 14.28
C GLU A 15 7.11 2.99 15.60
N GLN A 16 5.85 3.42 15.57
CA GLN A 16 4.96 3.35 16.73
C GLN A 16 4.71 1.91 17.16
N HIS A 17 4.44 0.99 16.23
CA HIS A 17 4.25 -0.43 16.54
C HIS A 17 5.52 -1.07 17.10
N ALA A 18 6.70 -0.76 16.54
CA ALA A 18 7.97 -1.27 17.05
C ALA A 18 8.24 -0.81 18.49
N LYS A 19 8.01 0.48 18.78
CA LYS A 19 8.15 1.06 20.13
C LYS A 19 7.17 0.45 21.12
N GLN A 20 5.90 0.28 20.72
CA GLN A 20 4.85 -0.30 21.56
C GLN A 20 5.14 -1.76 21.94
N ASN A 21 5.73 -2.54 21.04
CA ASN A 21 6.07 -3.94 21.30
C ASN A 21 7.43 -4.12 21.99
N HIS A 22 8.11 -3.03 22.36
CA HIS A 22 9.46 -3.05 22.93
C HIS A 22 10.45 -3.87 22.10
N ALA A 23 10.25 -3.86 20.78
CA ALA A 23 11.10 -4.55 19.83
C ALA A 23 12.54 -4.04 19.93
N ARG A 24 13.51 -4.94 19.96
CA ARG A 24 14.92 -4.61 19.79
C ARG A 24 15.21 -4.25 18.34
N ARG A 25 14.53 -4.89 17.39
CA ARG A 25 14.71 -4.65 15.95
C ARG A 25 13.49 -5.07 15.14
N VAL A 26 13.22 -4.38 14.03
CA VAL A 26 12.26 -4.82 13.01
C VAL A 26 13.05 -5.59 11.93
N THR A 27 12.65 -6.83 11.64
CA THR A 27 13.32 -7.68 10.64
C THR A 27 12.57 -7.73 9.31
N GLY A 28 11.25 -7.51 9.34
CA GLY A 28 10.41 -7.55 8.14
C GLY A 28 9.18 -6.67 8.24
N VAL A 29 8.77 -6.08 7.12
CA VAL A 29 7.55 -5.26 6.99
C VAL A 29 6.80 -5.68 5.75
N TRP A 30 5.50 -5.95 5.88
CA TRP A 30 4.61 -6.24 4.76
C TRP A 30 3.66 -5.07 4.53
N LEU A 31 3.74 -4.48 3.35
CA LEU A 31 2.87 -3.41 2.90
C LEU A 31 1.93 -3.92 1.81
N GLU A 32 0.68 -3.51 1.87
CA GLU A 32 -0.25 -3.60 0.77
C GLU A 32 -0.40 -2.24 0.10
N LEU A 33 -0.27 -2.21 -1.22
CA LEU A 33 -0.45 -1.02 -2.05
C LEU A 33 -1.60 -1.25 -3.03
N SER A 34 -2.53 -0.30 -3.11
CA SER A 34 -3.56 -0.32 -4.14
C SER A 34 -2.96 -0.16 -5.54
N ALA A 35 -3.37 -1.00 -6.51
CA ALA A 35 -2.88 -0.97 -7.89
C ALA A 35 -3.12 0.39 -8.60
N VAL A 36 -4.12 1.14 -8.13
CA VAL A 36 -4.48 2.45 -8.68
C VAL A 36 -3.80 3.62 -7.97
N SER A 37 -2.96 3.36 -6.96
CA SER A 37 -2.26 4.40 -6.20
C SER A 37 -1.18 5.13 -7.00
N CYS A 38 -0.84 4.63 -8.21
CA CYS A 38 0.25 5.14 -9.05
C CYS A 38 1.61 5.19 -8.33
N VAL A 39 1.74 4.53 -7.18
CA VAL A 39 2.99 4.48 -6.41
C VAL A 39 3.89 3.41 -7.01
N GLU A 40 5.11 3.81 -7.37
CA GLU A 40 6.12 2.88 -7.86
C GLU A 40 6.76 2.10 -6.70
N GLU A 41 6.78 0.77 -6.79
CA GLU A 41 7.36 -0.11 -5.76
C GLU A 41 8.81 0.25 -5.44
N SER A 42 9.61 0.58 -6.47
CA SER A 42 11.00 1.00 -6.34
C SER A 42 11.14 2.28 -5.51
N ALA A 43 10.22 3.24 -5.66
CA ALA A 43 10.20 4.48 -4.91
C ALA A 43 9.88 4.25 -3.44
N VAL A 44 8.94 3.33 -3.14
CA VAL A 44 8.62 2.94 -1.76
C VAL A 44 9.81 2.26 -1.09
N HIS A 45 10.48 1.33 -1.78
CA HIS A 45 11.70 0.70 -1.27
C HIS A 45 12.79 1.72 -0.96
N PHE A 46 13.00 2.68 -1.87
CA PHE A 46 14.02 3.72 -1.68
C PHE A 46 13.68 4.64 -0.51
N CYS A 47 12.43 5.11 -0.42
CA CYS A 47 11.96 5.91 0.71
C CYS A 47 12.08 5.13 2.03
N PHE A 48 11.69 3.85 2.04
CA PHE A 48 11.79 3.01 3.22
C PHE A 48 13.23 2.86 3.69
N ASP A 49 14.18 2.58 2.79
CA ASP A 49 15.60 2.46 3.14
C ASP A 49 16.14 3.76 3.75
N ILE A 50 15.78 4.92 3.19
CA ILE A 50 16.22 6.22 3.70
C ILE A 50 15.65 6.49 5.08
N ILE A 51 14.34 6.30 5.27
CA ILE A 51 13.66 6.66 6.51
C ILE A 51 14.03 5.66 7.64
N CYS A 52 14.30 4.40 7.30
CA CYS A 52 14.71 3.39 8.28
C CYS A 52 16.16 3.55 8.79
N ARG A 53 17.01 4.33 8.12
CA ARG A 53 18.40 4.54 8.57
C ARG A 53 18.45 5.16 9.96
N ASN A 54 19.30 4.62 10.83
CA ASN A 54 19.44 4.99 12.23
C ASN A 54 18.17 4.75 13.07
N THR A 55 17.32 3.80 12.66
CA THR A 55 16.11 3.41 13.40
C THR A 55 16.10 1.92 13.71
N LEU A 56 15.12 1.46 14.49
CA LEU A 56 14.94 0.04 14.82
C LEU A 56 14.66 -0.84 13.59
N ALA A 57 14.25 -0.24 12.47
CA ALA A 57 13.96 -0.94 11.22
C ALA A 57 15.11 -0.88 10.20
N GLU A 58 16.29 -0.41 10.62
CA GLU A 58 17.46 -0.42 9.75
C GLU A 58 17.80 -1.85 9.29
N GLY A 59 17.85 -2.05 7.98
CA GLY A 59 18.10 -3.35 7.36
C GLY A 59 16.90 -4.31 7.36
N ALA A 60 15.69 -3.85 7.72
CA ALA A 60 14.46 -4.65 7.61
C ALA A 60 14.14 -5.00 6.15
N LYS A 61 13.59 -6.19 5.93
CA LYS A 61 13.09 -6.60 4.61
C LYS A 61 11.69 -6.04 4.36
N LEU A 62 11.55 -5.23 3.32
CA LEU A 62 10.25 -4.74 2.88
C LEU A 62 9.64 -5.72 1.87
N HIS A 63 8.41 -6.13 2.12
CA HIS A 63 7.60 -6.96 1.24
C HIS A 63 6.38 -6.14 0.79
N ILE A 64 6.28 -5.87 -0.51
CA ILE A 64 5.16 -5.11 -1.07
C ILE A 64 4.22 -6.07 -1.80
N ASN A 65 2.94 -5.98 -1.51
CA ASN A 65 1.89 -6.72 -2.20
C ASN A 65 0.91 -5.74 -2.85
N THR A 66 0.78 -5.80 -4.17
CA THR A 66 -0.16 -4.94 -4.89
C THR A 66 -1.55 -5.58 -4.89
N ILE A 67 -2.53 -4.87 -4.34
CA ILE A 67 -3.92 -5.31 -4.30
C ILE A 67 -4.75 -4.59 -5.38
N PRO A 68 -5.67 -5.29 -6.06
CA PRO A 68 -6.56 -4.65 -7.02
C PRO A 68 -7.48 -3.65 -6.34
N ALA A 69 -7.79 -2.55 -7.03
CA ALA A 69 -8.79 -1.60 -6.57
C ALA A 69 -10.20 -2.17 -6.75
N THR A 70 -11.11 -1.76 -5.89
CA THR A 70 -12.52 -2.10 -6.06
C THR A 70 -13.19 -1.08 -6.97
N ALA A 71 -14.04 -1.52 -7.88
CA ALA A 71 -14.80 -0.64 -8.77
C ALA A 71 -16.27 -1.03 -8.79
N TRP A 72 -17.14 -0.04 -8.75
CA TRP A 72 -18.58 -0.21 -8.87
C TRP A 72 -19.05 0.14 -10.28
N CYS A 73 -19.66 -0.81 -10.97
CA CYS A 73 -20.30 -0.50 -12.25
C CYS A 73 -21.65 0.15 -12.03
N ARG A 74 -21.86 1.34 -12.57
CA ARG A 74 -23.14 2.04 -12.46
C ARG A 74 -24.25 1.44 -13.32
N ASP A 75 -23.88 0.71 -14.38
CA ASP A 75 -24.86 0.15 -15.32
C ASP A 75 -25.37 -1.23 -14.88
N CYS A 76 -24.48 -2.13 -14.44
CA CYS A 76 -24.88 -3.45 -13.94
C CYS A 76 -24.94 -3.54 -12.41
N GLN A 77 -24.66 -2.44 -11.71
CA GLN A 77 -24.72 -2.35 -10.23
C GLN A 77 -23.93 -3.47 -9.53
N SER A 78 -22.79 -3.83 -10.11
CA SER A 78 -21.94 -4.90 -9.62
C SER A 78 -20.58 -4.36 -9.21
N THR A 79 -20.06 -4.90 -8.13
CA THR A 79 -18.70 -4.65 -7.66
C THR A 79 -17.72 -5.58 -8.38
N THR A 80 -16.67 -5.02 -8.96
CA THR A 80 -15.58 -5.74 -9.62
C THR A 80 -14.24 -5.28 -9.09
N GLN A 81 -13.21 -6.11 -9.23
CA GLN A 81 -11.83 -5.72 -8.98
C GLN A 81 -11.17 -5.25 -10.27
N VAL A 82 -10.39 -4.18 -10.20
CA VAL A 82 -9.63 -3.62 -11.32
C VAL A 82 -8.19 -3.40 -10.92
N ILE A 83 -7.27 -3.83 -11.78
CA ILE A 83 -5.83 -3.61 -11.61
C ILE A 83 -5.40 -2.35 -12.37
N GLN A 84 -6.17 -1.92 -13.38
CA GLN A 84 -5.88 -0.76 -14.22
C GLN A 84 -7.15 0.03 -14.55
N PHE A 85 -7.00 1.35 -14.67
CA PHE A 85 -8.08 2.29 -15.02
C PHE A 85 -8.75 2.00 -16.38
N ALA A 86 -8.07 1.30 -17.29
CA ALA A 86 -8.53 1.07 -18.66
C ALA A 86 -9.43 -0.17 -18.83
N THR A 87 -9.71 -0.92 -17.75
CA THR A 87 -10.48 -2.16 -17.83
C THR A 87 -11.97 -1.86 -17.81
N GLY A 88 -12.72 -2.22 -18.86
CA GLY A 88 -14.19 -2.18 -18.84
C GLY A 88 -14.77 -3.18 -17.83
N CYS A 89 -16.05 -3.03 -17.47
CA CYS A 89 -16.72 -3.93 -16.54
C CYS A 89 -16.71 -5.37 -17.08
N PRO A 90 -16.20 -6.37 -16.33
CA PRO A 90 -16.15 -7.74 -16.81
C PRO A 90 -17.53 -8.41 -16.90
N HIS A 91 -18.54 -7.83 -16.24
CA HIS A 91 -19.90 -8.39 -16.23
C HIS A 91 -20.75 -7.91 -17.42
N CYS A 92 -20.64 -6.64 -17.81
CA CYS A 92 -21.51 -6.04 -18.83
C CYS A 92 -20.78 -5.32 -19.97
N GLY A 93 -19.44 -5.19 -19.89
CA GLY A 93 -18.62 -4.47 -20.87
C GLY A 93 -18.70 -2.94 -20.78
N SER A 94 -19.48 -2.39 -19.85
CA SER A 94 -19.59 -0.94 -19.67
C SER A 94 -18.29 -0.30 -19.18
N GLN A 95 -18.03 0.93 -19.63
CA GLN A 95 -16.93 1.77 -19.15
C GLN A 95 -17.36 2.70 -17.99
N ASN A 96 -18.64 2.70 -17.57
CA ASN A 96 -19.14 3.46 -16.43
C ASN A 96 -18.78 2.78 -15.09
N LEU A 97 -17.48 2.58 -14.86
CA LEU A 97 -16.93 2.10 -13.60
C LEU A 97 -16.56 3.28 -12.71
N GLN A 98 -17.13 3.32 -11.52
CA GLN A 98 -16.65 4.17 -10.44
C GLN A 98 -15.61 3.38 -9.65
N ILE A 99 -14.33 3.68 -9.90
CA ILE A 99 -13.22 3.06 -9.19
C ILE A 99 -13.11 3.71 -7.81
N ASP A 100 -13.04 2.87 -6.79
CA ASP A 100 -12.61 3.27 -5.47
C ASP A 100 -11.09 3.50 -5.52
N SER A 101 -10.71 4.74 -5.81
CA SER A 101 -9.34 5.22 -5.81
C SER A 101 -8.91 5.65 -4.41
N SER A 102 -9.38 4.96 -3.36
CA SER A 102 -8.77 5.13 -2.05
C SER A 102 -7.30 4.71 -2.17
N ASP A 103 -6.43 5.71 -2.19
CA ASP A 103 -4.96 5.59 -2.11
C ASP A 103 -4.61 4.91 -0.80
N THR A 104 -4.70 3.58 -0.81
CA THR A 104 -4.55 2.76 0.38
C THR A 104 -3.20 2.09 0.31
N MET A 105 -2.26 2.68 1.05
CA MET A 105 -1.08 1.99 1.53
C MET A 105 -1.36 1.54 2.97
N GLN A 106 -1.25 0.25 3.24
CA GLN A 106 -1.52 -0.30 4.56
C GLN A 106 -0.39 -1.22 5.01
N VAL A 107 0.03 -1.06 6.26
CA VAL A 107 0.95 -2.00 6.92
C VAL A 107 0.13 -3.22 7.37
N LYS A 108 0.42 -4.39 6.81
CA LYS A 108 -0.29 -5.63 7.12
C LYS A 108 0.37 -6.41 8.23
N GLN A 109 1.69 -6.41 8.23
CA GLN A 109 2.47 -7.18 9.18
C GLN A 109 3.80 -6.51 9.43
N ILE A 110 4.26 -6.58 10.67
CA ILE A 110 5.58 -6.15 11.12
C ILE A 110 6.16 -7.33 11.89
N GLU A 111 7.32 -7.79 11.46
CA GLU A 111 8.10 -8.82 12.14
C GLU A 111 9.19 -8.14 12.97
N VAL A 112 9.27 -8.52 14.24
CA VAL A 112 10.13 -7.90 15.24
C VAL A 112 10.89 -8.95 16.06
N GLU A 113 12.06 -8.56 16.56
CA GLU A 113 12.97 -9.30 17.44
C GLU A 113 13.07 -8.64 18.82
#